data_AF-A0A355APR3-F1
#
_entry.id   AF-A0A355APR3-F1
#
_cell.length_a   1.000
_cell.length_b   1.000
_cell.length_c   1.000
_cell.angle_alpha   90.00
_cell.angle_beta   90.00
_cell.angle_gamma   90.00
#
_symmetry.space_group_name_H-M   'P 1'
#
loop_
_entity.id
_entity.type
_entity.pdbx_description
1 polymer ?
#
loop_
_entity_poly.entity_id
_entity_poly.type
_entity_poly.pdbx_seq_one_letter_code
_entity_poly.pdbx_strand_id
1 'polypeptide(L)'
;LTGANGSGKSSLFAVIAGRLEADQGNVTLPRDTLITEVLQETPDSTRTAIDYVIDGDQSYRSLELKIAQAELDGNGTLLATLHSQMDDIDGFRVSARAGQLLHGLGFTAKEQSQSVDTFSGGWR
;
A
#
# COMPACT_ATOMS: atom_id res chain seq x y z
N LEU A 1 8.71 0.39 -21.86
CA LEU A 1 8.26 -0.21 -23.13
C LEU A 1 7.61 0.90 -23.96
N THR A 2 8.14 1.22 -25.15
CA THR A 2 7.61 2.31 -26.01
C THR A 2 6.87 1.72 -27.21
N GLY A 3 5.81 2.37 -27.66
CA GLY A 3 5.00 1.90 -28.79
C GLY A 3 3.66 2.61 -28.87
N ALA A 4 3.06 2.64 -30.05
CA ALA A 4 1.76 3.29 -30.31
C ALA A 4 0.63 2.70 -29.44
N ASN A 5 -0.46 3.46 -29.26
CA ASN A 5 -1.67 2.93 -28.63
C ASN A 5 -2.19 1.72 -29.43
N GLY A 6 -2.61 0.66 -28.72
CA GLY A 6 -3.00 -0.60 -29.34
C GLY A 6 -1.86 -1.56 -29.66
N SER A 7 -0.58 -1.23 -29.41
CA SER A 7 0.55 -2.14 -29.68
C SER A 7 0.70 -3.31 -28.68
N GLY A 8 -0.32 -3.61 -27.87
CA GLY A 8 -0.32 -4.74 -26.93
C GLY A 8 0.44 -4.54 -25.62
N LYS A 9 0.87 -3.32 -25.26
CA LYS A 9 1.67 -3.06 -24.04
C LYS A 9 0.96 -3.48 -22.75
N SER A 10 -0.30 -3.08 -22.60
CA SER A 10 -1.12 -3.44 -21.42
C SER A 10 -1.40 -4.94 -21.38
N SER A 11 -1.63 -5.56 -22.54
CA SER A 11 -1.79 -7.02 -22.66
C SER A 11 -0.51 -7.74 -22.23
N LEU A 12 0.67 -7.28 -22.66
CA LEU A 12 1.95 -7.83 -22.24
C LEU A 12 2.14 -7.75 -20.71
N PHE A 13 1.85 -6.61 -20.09
CA PHE A 13 1.91 -6.48 -18.64
C PHE A 13 0.90 -7.39 -17.93
N ALA A 14 -0.32 -7.53 -18.45
CA ALA A 14 -1.30 -8.46 -17.90
C ALA A 14 -0.84 -9.91 -17.97
N VAL A 15 -0.14 -10.31 -19.05
CA VAL A 15 0.48 -11.65 -19.15
C VAL A 15 1.61 -11.82 -18.13
N ILE A 16 2.49 -10.83 -17.99
CA ILE A 16 3.59 -10.87 -16.99
C ILE A 16 3.04 -10.96 -15.57
N ALA A 17 1.95 -10.23 -15.28
CA ALA A 17 1.28 -10.27 -13.98
C ALA A 17 0.38 -11.50 -13.77
N GLY A 18 0.28 -12.41 -14.74
CA GLY A 18 -0.55 -13.61 -14.66
C GLY A 18 -2.06 -13.36 -14.71
N ARG A 19 -2.49 -12.17 -15.14
CA ARG A 19 -3.91 -11.78 -15.30
C ARG A 19 -4.47 -12.10 -16.69
N LEU A 20 -3.59 -12.43 -17.64
CA LEU A 20 -3.95 -12.82 -19.01
C LEU A 20 -3.07 -14.01 -19.42
N GLU A 21 -3.67 -15.03 -20.02
CA GLU A 21 -2.91 -16.12 -20.62
C GLU A 21 -2.34 -15.69 -21.98
N ALA A 22 -1.14 -16.17 -22.30
CA ALA A 22 -0.54 -15.93 -23.61
C ALA A 22 -1.20 -16.83 -24.66
N ASP A 23 -1.66 -16.25 -25.78
CA ASP A 23 -2.21 -17.01 -26.90
C ASP A 23 -1.18 -18.00 -27.50
N GLN A 24 0.11 -17.62 -27.48
CA GLN A 24 1.23 -18.45 -27.91
C GLN A 24 2.49 -18.16 -27.10
N GLY A 25 3.34 -19.18 -26.94
CA GLY A 25 4.59 -19.11 -26.18
C GLY A 25 4.37 -19.24 -24.67
N ASN A 26 5.47 -19.19 -23.91
CA ASN A 26 5.45 -19.37 -22.46
C ASN A 26 6.09 -18.18 -21.77
N VAL A 27 5.48 -17.71 -20.68
CA VAL A 27 6.09 -16.78 -19.72
C VAL A 27 6.48 -17.56 -18.48
N THR A 28 7.73 -17.43 -18.06
CA THR A 28 8.25 -18.09 -16.87
C THR A 28 8.96 -17.07 -16.01
N LEU A 29 8.55 -16.98 -14.74
CA LEU A 29 9.12 -16.10 -13.74
C LEU A 29 9.76 -16.96 -12.63
N PRO A 30 10.88 -16.53 -12.03
CA PRO A 30 11.37 -17.13 -10.80
C PRO A 30 10.28 -17.20 -9.73
N ARG A 31 10.25 -18.28 -8.92
CA ARG A 31 9.18 -18.52 -7.94
C ARG A 31 8.99 -17.37 -6.95
N ASP A 32 10.07 -16.70 -6.58
CA ASP A 32 10.06 -15.65 -5.57
C ASP A 32 9.97 -14.24 -6.17
N THR A 33 9.47 -14.11 -7.41
CA THR A 33 9.28 -12.82 -8.06
C THR A 33 8.09 -12.09 -7.45
N LEU A 34 8.35 -10.93 -6.83
CA LEU A 34 7.29 -10.01 -6.43
C LEU A 34 6.95 -9.08 -7.59
N ILE A 35 5.67 -9.06 -7.99
CA ILE A 35 5.13 -8.13 -8.97
C ILE A 35 4.18 -7.17 -8.27
N THR A 36 4.48 -5.88 -8.36
CA THR A 36 3.59 -4.80 -7.93
C THR A 36 3.19 -3.99 -9.16
N GLU A 37 1.89 -3.73 -9.31
CA GLU A 37 1.35 -2.86 -10.34
C GLU A 37 0.95 -1.51 -9.74
N VAL A 38 1.17 -0.44 -10.49
CA VAL A 38 0.63 0.88 -10.21
C VAL A 38 -0.51 1.10 -11.19
N LEU A 39 -1.69 1.44 -10.67
CA LEU A 39 -2.85 1.75 -11.49
C LEU A 39 -2.59 3.05 -12.28
N GLN A 40 -3.20 3.17 -13.46
CA GLN A 40 -3.08 4.40 -14.25
C GLN A 40 -3.71 5.61 -13.55
N GLU A 41 -4.66 5.38 -12.64
CA GLU A 41 -5.32 6.40 -11.84
C GLU A 41 -5.39 5.93 -10.38
N THR A 42 -4.96 6.78 -9.45
CA THR A 42 -5.15 6.59 -8.02
C THR A 42 -6.57 7.03 -7.65
N PRO A 43 -7.40 6.17 -7.00
CA PRO A 43 -8.74 6.55 -6.57
C PRO A 43 -8.71 7.80 -5.69
N ASP A 44 -9.71 8.67 -5.85
CA ASP A 44 -9.86 9.81 -4.95
C ASP A 44 -10.03 9.30 -3.52
N SER A 45 -9.24 9.87 -2.61
CA SER A 45 -9.21 9.48 -1.21
C SER A 45 -9.19 10.73 -0.35
N THR A 46 -10.12 10.79 0.60
CA THR A 46 -10.21 11.86 1.60
C THR A 46 -9.24 11.66 2.77
N ARG A 47 -8.48 10.56 2.76
CA ARG A 47 -7.45 10.26 3.76
C ARG A 47 -6.30 11.26 3.61
N THR A 48 -5.65 11.57 4.73
CA THR A 48 -4.40 12.33 4.68
C THR A 48 -3.32 11.52 3.96
N ALA A 49 -2.35 12.18 3.32
CA ALA A 49 -1.25 11.49 2.65
C ALA A 49 -0.52 10.51 3.59
N ILE A 50 -0.29 10.92 4.85
CA ILE A 50 0.34 10.04 5.84
C ILE A 50 -0.51 8.82 6.19
N ASP A 51 -1.83 8.99 6.39
CA ASP A 51 -2.72 7.86 6.65
C ASP A 51 -2.84 6.93 5.45
N TYR A 52 -2.84 7.49 4.24
CA TYR A 52 -2.91 6.71 3.00
C TYR A 52 -1.68 5.82 2.82
N VAL A 53 -0.49 6.31 3.19
CA VAL A 53 0.73 5.48 3.21
C VAL A 53 0.64 4.40 4.29
N ILE A 54 0.14 4.74 5.49
CA ILE A 54 -0.06 3.76 6.57
C ILE A 54 -1.09 2.69 6.17
N ASP A 55 -2.10 3.04 5.38
CA ASP A 55 -3.09 2.09 4.85
C ASP A 55 -2.48 1.01 3.95
N GLY A 56 -1.33 1.29 3.34
CA GLY A 56 -0.54 0.29 2.63
C GLY A 56 -0.01 -0.83 3.53
N ASP A 57 0.13 -0.58 4.83
CA ASP A 57 0.49 -1.58 5.84
C ASP A 57 -0.78 -2.27 6.38
N GLN A 58 -1.24 -3.27 5.63
CA GLN A 58 -2.45 -4.04 5.99
C GLN A 58 -2.31 -4.79 7.33
N SER A 59 -1.09 -5.22 7.66
CA SER A 59 -0.82 -5.92 8.92
C SER A 59 -1.02 -4.98 10.11
N TYR A 60 -0.47 -3.77 10.02
CA TYR A 60 -0.69 -2.72 11.01
C TYR A 60 -2.17 -2.40 11.17
N ARG A 61 -2.90 -2.12 10.08
CA ARG A 61 -4.35 -1.80 10.15
C ARG A 61 -5.19 -2.94 10.72
N SER A 62 -4.84 -4.19 10.42
CA SER A 62 -5.51 -5.36 11.00
C SER A 62 -5.33 -5.43 12.52
N LEU A 63 -4.11 -5.18 13.00
CA LEU A 63 -3.82 -5.18 14.44
C LEU A 63 -4.48 -3.99 15.15
N GLU A 64 -4.45 -2.80 14.55
CA GLU A 64 -5.11 -1.60 15.07
C GLU A 64 -6.61 -1.84 15.32
N LEU A 65 -7.32 -2.43 14.35
CA LEU A 65 -8.73 -2.78 14.48
C LEU A 65 -8.98 -3.84 15.58
N LYS A 66 -8.13 -4.88 15.66
CA LYS A 66 -8.26 -5.94 16.68
C LYS A 66 -8.01 -5.41 18.08
N ILE A 67 -7.06 -4.50 18.25
CA ILE A 67 -6.76 -3.84 19.52
C ILE A 67 -7.98 -3.04 19.97
N ALA A 68 -8.52 -2.18 19.10
CA ALA A 68 -9.72 -1.40 19.41
C ALA A 68 -10.91 -2.29 19.82
N GLN A 69 -11.12 -3.42 19.14
CA GLN A 69 -12.16 -4.38 19.51
C GLN A 69 -11.89 -5.03 20.87
N ALA A 70 -10.66 -5.47 21.14
CA ALA A 70 -10.29 -6.08 22.41
C ALA A 70 -10.42 -5.13 23.60
N GLU A 71 -10.19 -3.83 23.39
CA GLU A 71 -10.44 -2.77 24.38
C GLU A 71 -11.93 -2.64 24.70
N LEU A 72 -12.79 -2.60 23.68
CA LEU A 72 -14.25 -2.55 23.85
C LEU A 72 -14.78 -3.79 24.59
N ASP A 73 -14.22 -4.95 24.31
CA ASP A 73 -14.61 -6.22 24.94
C ASP A 73 -14.02 -6.39 26.35
N GLY A 74 -13.12 -5.50 26.79
CA GLY A 74 -12.42 -5.58 28.07
C GLY A 74 -11.49 -6.79 28.21
N ASN A 75 -11.03 -7.36 27.09
CA ASN A 75 -10.21 -8.57 27.08
C ASN A 75 -8.72 -8.25 27.20
N GLY A 76 -8.27 -8.01 28.44
CA GLY A 76 -6.87 -7.64 28.72
C GLY A 76 -5.82 -8.69 28.29
N THR A 77 -6.17 -9.98 28.27
CA THR A 77 -5.22 -11.03 27.84
C THR A 77 -4.98 -10.99 26.34
N LEU A 78 -6.06 -10.83 25.56
CA LEU A 78 -5.96 -10.65 24.12
C LEU A 78 -5.23 -9.34 23.79
N LEU A 79 -5.55 -8.26 24.50
CA LEU A 79 -4.92 -6.95 24.31
C LEU A 79 -3.39 -7.02 24.49
N ALA A 80 -2.90 -7.69 25.54
CA ALA A 80 -1.47 -7.90 25.75
C ALA A 80 -0.80 -8.66 24.58
N THR A 81 -1.47 -9.69 24.08
CA THR A 81 -0.98 -10.47 22.93
C THR A 81 -0.91 -9.62 21.66
N LEU A 82 -1.96 -8.82 21.38
CA LEU A 82 -2.01 -7.95 20.21
C LEU A 82 -0.99 -6.82 20.28
N HIS A 83 -0.73 -6.25 21.46
CA HIS A 83 0.34 -5.27 21.63
C HIS A 83 1.74 -5.85 21.40
N SER A 84 1.99 -7.11 21.80
CA SER A 84 3.23 -7.80 21.45
C SER A 84 3.38 -7.95 19.94
N GLN A 85 2.32 -8.34 19.24
CA GLN A 85 2.32 -8.45 17.77
C GLN A 85 2.51 -7.07 17.10
N MET A 86 1.98 -6.00 17.70
CA MET A 86 2.20 -4.64 17.23
C MET A 86 3.67 -4.23 17.36
N ASP A 87 4.35 -4.64 18.44
CA ASP A 87 5.79 -4.41 18.63
C ASP A 87 6.62 -5.19 17.62
N ASP A 88 6.28 -6.46 17.36
CA ASP A 88 7.00 -7.34 16.40
C ASP A 88 7.05 -6.77 14.97
N ILE A 89 6.09 -5.92 14.59
CA ILE A 89 6.02 -5.27 13.27
C ILE A 89 6.54 -3.81 13.28
N ASP A 90 7.14 -3.37 14.38
CA ASP A 90 7.51 -1.97 14.64
C ASP A 90 6.31 -1.00 14.48
N GLY A 91 5.10 -1.46 14.82
CA GLY A 91 3.86 -0.76 14.55
C GLY A 91 3.73 0.58 15.27
N PHE A 92 4.29 0.69 16.48
CA PHE A 92 4.34 1.95 17.23
C PHE A 92 5.16 3.06 16.54
N ARG A 93 5.99 2.69 15.55
CA ARG A 93 6.80 3.63 14.77
C ARG A 93 6.20 3.93 13.40
N VAL A 94 5.02 3.40 13.08
CA VAL A 94 4.45 3.45 11.72
C VAL A 94 4.31 4.89 11.19
N SER A 95 3.85 5.84 12.01
CA SER A 95 3.69 7.24 11.59
C SER A 95 5.03 7.90 11.28
N ALA A 96 6.06 7.62 12.07
CA ALA A 96 7.41 8.14 11.82
C ALA A 96 8.00 7.56 10.53
N ARG A 97 7.81 6.24 10.29
CA ARG A 97 8.25 5.58 9.05
C ARG A 97 7.52 6.14 7.83
N ALA A 98 6.20 6.29 7.90
CA ALA A 98 5.38 6.86 6.83
C ALA A 98 5.78 8.30 6.52
N GLY A 99 5.99 9.14 7.54
CA GLY A 99 6.45 10.51 7.37
C GLY A 99 7.85 10.60 6.76
N GLN A 100 8.77 9.70 7.15
CA GLN A 100 10.11 9.62 6.56
C GLN A 100 10.06 9.23 5.07
N LEU A 101 9.21 8.27 4.71
CA LEU A 101 8.99 7.85 3.33
C LEU A 101 8.46 9.01 2.49
N LEU A 102 7.39 9.68 2.95
CA LEU A 102 6.81 10.83 2.26
C LEU A 102 7.80 11.98 2.13
N HIS A 103 8.59 12.24 3.17
CA HIS A 103 9.65 13.26 3.10
C HIS A 103 10.70 12.92 2.03
N GLY A 104 11.12 11.65 1.94
CA GLY A 104 12.04 11.18 0.90
C GLY A 104 11.50 11.32 -0.53
N LEU A 105 10.17 11.36 -0.68
CA LEU A 105 9.48 11.62 -1.95
C LEU A 105 9.19 13.11 -2.21
N GLY A 106 9.59 14.00 -1.30
CA GLY A 106 9.46 15.45 -1.47
C GLY A 106 8.22 16.08 -0.84
N PHE A 107 7.42 15.34 -0.07
CA PHE A 107 6.29 15.90 0.66
C PHE A 107 6.77 16.66 1.91
N THR A 108 6.33 17.90 2.05
CA THR A 108 6.53 18.69 3.27
C THR A 108 5.66 18.19 4.42
N ALA A 109 6.02 18.52 5.67
CA ALA A 109 5.19 18.17 6.83
C ALA A 109 3.75 18.69 6.74
N LYS A 110 3.54 19.84 6.09
CA LYS A 110 2.21 20.40 5.86
C LYS A 110 1.41 19.57 4.84
N GLU A 111 2.07 19.06 3.80
CA GLU A 111 1.42 18.23 2.78
C GLU A 111 1.11 16.82 3.29
N GLN A 112 1.93 16.28 4.20
CA GLN A 112 1.65 14.97 4.82
C GLN A 112 0.28 14.91 5.51
N SER A 113 -0.18 16.03 6.06
CA SER A 113 -1.49 16.16 6.70
C SER A 113 -2.63 16.58 5.75
N GLN A 114 -2.34 16.82 4.47
CA GLN A 114 -3.37 17.14 3.47
C GLN A 114 -3.99 15.88 2.89
N SER A 115 -5.25 16.00 2.46
CA SER A 115 -6.00 14.93 1.84
C SER A 115 -5.43 14.56 0.47
N VAL A 116 -5.43 13.28 0.12
CA VAL A 116 -4.85 12.77 -1.14
C VAL A 116 -5.51 13.38 -2.37
N ASP A 117 -6.83 13.59 -2.32
CA ASP A 117 -7.60 14.23 -3.40
C ASP A 117 -7.21 15.70 -3.69
N THR A 118 -6.42 16.35 -2.82
CA THR A 118 -5.92 17.72 -3.04
C THR A 118 -4.67 17.77 -3.92
N PHE A 119 -4.01 16.63 -4.16
CA PHE A 119 -2.79 16.59 -4.97
C PHE A 119 -3.08 16.40 -6.47
N SER A 120 -2.19 16.96 -7.29
CA SER A 120 -2.20 16.70 -8.73
C SER A 120 -2.01 15.21 -9.03
N GLY A 121 -2.52 14.71 -10.17
CA GLY A 121 -2.49 13.28 -10.48
C GLY A 121 -1.10 12.65 -10.58
N GLY A 122 -0.03 13.43 -10.79
CA GLY A 122 1.34 12.91 -10.74
C GLY A 122 1.94 12.80 -9.34
N TRP A 123 1.28 13.39 -8.34
CA TRP A 123 1.66 13.32 -6.92
C TRP A 123 0.79 12.32 -6.13
N ARG A 124 -0.41 12.02 -6.63
CA ARG A 124 -1.23 10.90 -6.17
C ARG A 124 -0.68 9.57 -6.66
#